data_AF-A0A2A2RI87-F1
#
_entry.id   AF-A0A2A2RI87-F1
#
_cell.length_a   1.000
_cell.length_b   1.000
_cell.length_c   1.000
_cell.angle_alpha   90.00
_cell.angle_beta   90.00
_cell.angle_gamma   90.00
#
_symmetry.space_group_name_H-M   'P 1'
#
loop_
_entity.id
_entity.type
_entity.pdbx_description
1 polymer ?
#
loop_
_entity_poly.entity_id
_entity_poly.type
_entity_poly.pdbx_seq_one_letter_code
_entity_poly.pdbx_strand_id
1 'polypeptide(L)'
;MSEHSDAPLDKLWREYGEVFAAFDDLTLARWMAQTLGQLQGRVWRSSHPLVGAYRLAAQVAHDRQIWHKRLATAPRDYPEAACCRAPLLPLITRDVPEQGLICQHCNATAIAFDDIPVDVQKMLRNWAAKYAPIHQVAHWDDRQQKRAGNYDRALEDAASEAERLLAAAGNKLGPALLEFYPAVLWEDQDECLDVRPEDIPL
;
A
#
# COMPACT_ATOMS: atom_id res chain seq x y z
N MET A 1 12.00 -11.44 19.47
CA MET A 1 10.98 -10.40 19.70
C MET A 1 11.73 -9.08 19.70
N SER A 2 11.72 -8.37 18.58
CA SER A 2 12.61 -7.22 18.31
C SER A 2 12.21 -6.00 19.11
N GLU A 3 13.20 -5.26 19.61
CA GLU A 3 13.14 -4.06 20.47
C GLU A 3 12.41 -2.84 19.85
N HIS A 4 11.67 -3.02 18.76
CA HIS A 4 10.89 -1.97 18.09
C HIS A 4 9.46 -1.82 18.62
N SER A 5 8.99 -2.70 19.53
CA SER A 5 7.57 -2.77 19.92
C SER A 5 7.02 -1.61 20.78
N ASP A 6 7.79 -0.55 20.99
CA ASP A 6 7.51 0.53 21.95
C ASP A 6 7.58 1.95 21.38
N ALA A 7 7.77 2.10 20.06
CA ALA A 7 7.72 3.42 19.42
C ALA A 7 6.33 4.07 19.63
N PRO A 8 6.25 5.40 19.88
CA PRO A 8 4.97 6.09 20.08
C PRO A 8 3.96 5.85 18.96
N LEU A 9 4.43 5.75 17.71
CA LEU A 9 3.59 5.48 16.55
C LEU A 9 2.97 4.07 16.58
N ASP A 10 3.73 3.05 16.99
CA ASP A 10 3.22 1.67 17.11
C ASP A 10 2.16 1.55 18.21
N LYS A 11 2.33 2.33 19.30
CA LYS A 11 1.32 2.43 20.37
C LYS A 11 0.03 3.06 19.85
N LEU A 12 0.14 4.15 19.08
CA LEU A 12 -1.01 4.81 18.49
C LEU A 12 -1.77 3.90 17.51
N TRP A 13 -1.04 3.18 16.64
CA TRP A 13 -1.68 2.22 15.74
C TRP A 13 -2.37 1.07 16.47
N ARG A 14 -1.78 0.60 17.58
CA ARG A 14 -2.41 -0.40 18.45
C ARG A 14 -3.70 0.13 19.07
N GLU A 15 -3.69 1.36 19.58
CA GLU A 15 -4.88 2.06 20.11
C GLU A 15 -5.98 2.16 19.05
N TYR A 16 -5.64 2.58 17.82
CA TYR A 16 -6.61 2.64 16.72
C TYR A 16 -7.17 1.27 16.33
N GLY A 17 -6.42 0.19 16.57
CA GLY A 17 -6.87 -1.19 16.35
C GLY A 17 -7.78 -1.75 17.45
N GLU A 18 -7.89 -1.11 18.62
CA GLU A 18 -8.61 -1.67 19.78
C GLU A 18 -10.09 -1.96 19.49
N VAL A 19 -10.73 -1.14 18.66
CA VAL A 19 -12.12 -1.36 18.24
C VAL A 19 -12.31 -2.72 17.55
N PHE A 20 -11.34 -3.14 16.74
CA PHE A 20 -11.37 -4.44 16.05
C PHE A 20 -10.90 -5.58 16.96
N ALA A 21 -10.02 -5.30 17.91
CA ALA A 21 -9.64 -6.27 18.95
C ALA A 21 -10.84 -6.65 19.83
N ALA A 22 -11.76 -5.71 20.09
CA ALA A 22 -12.99 -5.95 20.85
C ALA A 22 -14.04 -6.78 20.10
N PHE A 23 -13.97 -6.90 18.77
CA PHE A 23 -14.88 -7.75 18.01
C PHE A 23 -14.63 -9.23 18.29
N ASP A 24 -15.69 -10.02 18.44
CA ASP A 24 -15.58 -11.47 18.35
C ASP A 24 -15.14 -11.90 16.93
N ASP A 25 -14.65 -13.14 16.79
CA ASP A 25 -14.08 -13.61 15.52
C ASP A 25 -15.09 -13.56 14.36
N LEU A 26 -16.37 -13.83 14.62
CA LEU A 26 -17.41 -13.86 13.59
C LEU A 26 -17.77 -12.44 13.15
N THR A 27 -17.88 -11.50 14.09
CA THR A 27 -18.12 -10.08 13.79
C THR A 27 -16.96 -9.51 12.99
N LEU A 28 -15.72 -9.79 13.37
CA LEU A 28 -14.52 -9.36 12.62
C LEU A 28 -14.50 -9.97 11.21
N ALA A 29 -14.75 -11.27 11.07
CA ALA A 29 -14.79 -11.94 9.78
C ALA A 29 -15.85 -11.34 8.84
N ARG A 30 -17.06 -11.09 9.35
CA ARG A 30 -18.16 -10.49 8.58
C ARG A 30 -17.86 -9.06 8.17
N TRP A 31 -17.34 -8.25 9.10
CA TRP A 31 -16.97 -6.87 8.82
C TRP A 31 -15.92 -6.81 7.71
N MET A 32 -14.86 -7.62 7.81
CA MET A 32 -13.82 -7.67 6.78
C MET A 32 -14.35 -8.12 5.42
N ALA A 33 -15.19 -9.17 5.39
CA ALA A 33 -15.77 -9.66 4.13
C ALA A 33 -16.66 -8.59 3.48
N GLN A 34 -17.49 -7.90 4.26
CA GLN A 34 -18.34 -6.81 3.78
C GLN A 34 -17.50 -5.64 3.25
N THR A 35 -16.45 -5.23 3.98
CA THR A 35 -15.56 -4.14 3.58
C THR A 35 -14.81 -4.47 2.29
N LEU A 36 -14.31 -5.70 2.10
CA LEU A 36 -13.74 -6.14 0.82
C LEU A 36 -14.74 -5.98 -0.33
N GLY A 37 -16.01 -6.35 -0.12
CA GLY A 37 -17.07 -6.13 -1.12
C GLY A 37 -17.27 -4.66 -1.49
N GLN A 38 -17.03 -3.72 -0.57
CA GLN A 38 -17.07 -2.28 -0.88
C GLN A 38 -15.85 -1.81 -1.67
N LEU A 39 -14.69 -2.43 -1.46
CA LEU A 39 -13.45 -2.08 -2.16
C LEU A 39 -13.42 -2.61 -3.60
N GLN A 40 -14.21 -3.62 -3.90
CA GLN A 40 -14.18 -4.31 -5.18
C GLN A 40 -14.41 -3.40 -6.39
N GLY A 41 -13.69 -3.67 -7.48
CA GLY A 41 -13.79 -3.02 -8.77
C GLY A 41 -13.16 -1.63 -8.85
N ARG A 42 -12.39 -1.22 -7.84
CA ARG A 42 -11.83 0.14 -7.74
C ARG A 42 -10.37 0.13 -7.34
N VAL A 43 -9.69 1.20 -7.78
CA VAL A 43 -8.37 1.57 -7.29
C VAL A 43 -8.55 2.49 -6.09
N TRP A 44 -7.88 2.20 -4.99
CA TRP A 44 -8.00 3.00 -3.76
C TRP A 44 -6.66 3.55 -3.31
N ARG A 45 -6.71 4.79 -2.83
CA ARG A 45 -5.61 5.39 -2.08
C ARG A 45 -5.38 4.63 -0.78
N SER A 46 -4.11 4.43 -0.44
CA SER A 46 -3.72 3.86 0.86
C SER A 46 -4.21 4.72 2.03
N SER A 47 -4.26 6.03 1.84
CA SER A 47 -4.74 7.02 2.82
C SER A 47 -6.26 7.02 3.02
N HIS A 48 -7.04 6.34 2.17
CA HIS A 48 -8.50 6.39 2.27
C HIS A 48 -8.97 5.83 3.63
N PRO A 49 -9.85 6.53 4.39
CA PRO A 49 -10.19 6.11 5.76
C PRO A 49 -10.73 4.67 5.88
N LEU A 50 -11.52 4.22 4.90
CA LEU A 50 -11.99 2.83 4.86
C LEU A 50 -10.85 1.82 4.65
N VAL A 51 -9.82 2.17 3.88
CA VAL A 51 -8.62 1.35 3.66
C VAL A 51 -7.78 1.30 4.93
N GLY A 52 -7.59 2.45 5.60
CA GLY A 52 -6.92 2.52 6.90
C GLY A 52 -7.61 1.66 7.96
N ALA A 53 -8.95 1.78 8.07
CA ALA A 53 -9.75 0.94 8.96
C ALA A 53 -9.64 -0.55 8.60
N TYR A 54 -9.65 -0.89 7.31
CA TYR A 54 -9.47 -2.26 6.84
C TYR A 54 -8.11 -2.82 7.23
N ARG A 55 -7.03 -2.04 7.06
CA ARG A 55 -5.66 -2.46 7.41
C ARG A 55 -5.52 -2.76 8.91
N LEU A 56 -6.11 -1.92 9.77
CA LEU A 56 -6.13 -2.16 11.22
C LEU A 56 -6.89 -3.45 11.56
N ALA A 57 -8.08 -3.65 10.99
CA ALA A 57 -8.83 -4.89 11.15
C ALA A 57 -8.06 -6.11 10.63
N ALA A 58 -7.36 -5.96 9.49
CA ALA A 58 -6.60 -7.02 8.85
C ALA A 58 -5.40 -7.47 9.68
N GLN A 59 -4.72 -6.56 10.39
CA GLN A 59 -3.66 -6.92 11.34
C GLN A 59 -4.21 -7.79 12.48
N VAL A 60 -5.28 -7.33 13.16
CA VAL A 60 -5.93 -8.08 14.23
C VAL A 60 -6.45 -9.44 13.73
N ALA A 61 -7.00 -9.46 12.52
CA ALA A 61 -7.53 -10.68 11.90
C ALA A 61 -6.42 -11.64 11.48
N HIS A 62 -5.27 -11.13 11.05
CA HIS A 62 -4.10 -11.94 10.75
C HIS A 62 -3.57 -12.61 12.02
N ASP A 63 -3.39 -11.87 13.11
CA ASP A 63 -2.94 -12.42 14.40
C ASP A 63 -3.89 -13.51 14.91
N ARG A 64 -5.20 -13.31 14.72
CA ARG A 64 -6.25 -14.26 15.12
C ARG A 64 -6.54 -15.34 14.07
N GLN A 65 -5.85 -15.32 12.93
CA GLN A 65 -5.99 -16.27 11.82
C GLN A 65 -7.44 -16.41 11.33
N ILE A 66 -8.18 -15.30 11.27
CA ILE A 66 -9.63 -15.27 11.02
C ILE A 66 -10.02 -15.97 9.71
N TRP A 67 -9.28 -15.76 8.63
CA TRP A 67 -9.58 -16.37 7.34
C TRP A 67 -9.42 -17.89 7.35
N HIS A 68 -8.52 -18.45 8.17
CA HIS A 68 -8.39 -19.91 8.31
C HIS A 68 -9.53 -20.54 9.10
N LYS A 69 -10.22 -19.77 9.94
CA LYS A 69 -11.38 -20.24 10.71
C LYS A 69 -12.64 -20.38 9.87
N ARG A 70 -12.68 -19.80 8.65
CA ARG A 70 -13.79 -19.90 7.69
C ARG A 70 -15.15 -19.48 8.27
N LEU A 71 -15.15 -18.46 9.12
CA LEU A 71 -16.34 -17.96 9.83
C LEU A 71 -17.25 -17.08 8.96
N ALA A 72 -16.68 -16.46 7.92
CA ALA A 72 -17.40 -15.72 6.89
C ALA A 72 -16.78 -16.02 5.53
N THR A 73 -17.61 -15.98 4.49
CA THR A 73 -17.16 -16.18 3.11
C THR A 73 -16.55 -14.89 2.59
N ALA A 74 -15.31 -14.95 2.11
CA ALA A 74 -14.71 -13.85 1.37
C ALA A 74 -15.53 -13.54 0.10
N PRO A 75 -15.56 -12.29 -0.39
CA PRO A 75 -16.22 -12.00 -1.65
C PRO A 75 -15.61 -12.85 -2.77
N ARG A 76 -16.49 -13.41 -3.62
CA ARG A 76 -16.14 -14.47 -4.59
C ARG A 76 -14.95 -14.14 -5.48
N ASP A 77 -14.80 -12.87 -5.85
CA ASP A 77 -13.82 -12.44 -6.83
C ASP A 77 -12.43 -12.20 -6.22
N TYR A 78 -12.28 -12.38 -4.90
CA TYR A 78 -11.00 -12.29 -4.22
C TYR A 78 -10.34 -13.67 -4.10
N PRO A 79 -9.27 -13.94 -4.88
CA PRO A 79 -8.51 -15.17 -4.71
C PRO A 79 -7.76 -15.17 -3.37
N GLU A 80 -7.35 -16.34 -2.89
CA GLU A 80 -6.49 -16.44 -1.71
C GLU A 80 -5.06 -15.98 -2.06
N ALA A 81 -4.50 -15.06 -1.27
CA ALA A 81 -3.11 -14.64 -1.37
C ALA A 81 -2.18 -15.77 -0.90
N ALA A 82 -1.13 -16.10 -1.66
CA ALA A 82 -0.24 -17.21 -1.35
C ALA A 82 0.47 -17.06 0.01
N CYS A 83 0.77 -15.83 0.42
CA CYS A 83 1.54 -15.52 1.64
C CYS A 83 0.80 -15.85 2.95
N CYS A 84 -0.54 -15.67 3.00
CA CYS A 84 -1.31 -15.84 4.24
C CYS A 84 -2.70 -16.48 4.05
N ARG A 85 -3.07 -16.83 2.81
CA ARG A 85 -4.41 -17.33 2.40
C ARG A 85 -5.58 -16.42 2.77
N ALA A 86 -5.31 -15.15 3.07
CA ALA A 86 -6.34 -14.12 3.16
C ALA A 86 -6.81 -13.72 1.73
N PRO A 87 -7.99 -13.12 1.57
CA PRO A 87 -8.44 -12.59 0.29
C PRO A 87 -7.48 -11.54 -0.26
N LEU A 88 -7.06 -11.69 -1.51
CA LEU A 88 -6.00 -10.90 -2.14
C LEU A 88 -6.40 -9.42 -2.27
N LEU A 89 -5.73 -8.55 -1.51
CA LEU A 89 -5.81 -7.10 -1.64
C LEU A 89 -4.38 -6.56 -1.80
N PRO A 90 -3.90 -6.40 -3.05
CA PRO A 90 -2.54 -5.98 -3.35
C PRO A 90 -2.37 -4.46 -3.25
N LEU A 91 -1.21 -4.02 -2.77
CA LEU A 91 -0.77 -2.63 -2.72
C LEU A 91 0.43 -2.42 -3.63
N ILE A 92 0.34 -1.40 -4.49
CA ILE A 92 1.46 -0.85 -5.24
C ILE A 92 2.25 0.08 -4.31
N THR A 93 3.55 -0.14 -4.20
CA THR A 93 4.49 0.78 -3.55
C THR A 93 5.53 1.25 -4.58
N ARG A 94 6.33 2.27 -4.21
CA ARG A 94 7.44 2.72 -5.07
C ARG A 94 8.47 1.63 -5.39
N ASP A 95 8.63 0.66 -4.51
CA ASP A 95 9.61 -0.45 -4.61
C ASP A 95 9.03 -1.70 -5.30
N VAL A 96 7.97 -1.52 -6.10
CA VAL A 96 7.29 -2.64 -6.78
C VAL A 96 8.22 -3.51 -7.65
N PRO A 97 9.26 -3.01 -8.35
CA PRO A 97 10.18 -3.88 -9.09
C PRO A 97 10.97 -4.85 -8.21
N GLU A 98 11.27 -4.47 -6.97
CA GLU A 98 12.07 -5.25 -6.04
C GLU A 98 11.19 -6.15 -5.16
N GLN A 99 10.04 -5.65 -4.71
CA GLN A 99 9.21 -6.31 -3.71
C GLN A 99 7.95 -6.97 -4.27
N GLY A 100 7.56 -6.63 -5.51
CA GLY A 100 6.25 -7.00 -6.06
C GLY A 100 5.11 -6.22 -5.41
N LEU A 101 3.88 -6.76 -5.46
CA LEU A 101 2.71 -6.16 -4.82
C LEU A 101 2.59 -6.63 -3.38
N ILE A 102 2.29 -5.72 -2.45
CA ILE A 102 2.30 -6.00 -1.01
C ILE A 102 0.92 -6.41 -0.49
N CYS A 103 0.88 -7.43 0.38
CA CYS A 103 -0.33 -7.93 1.01
C CYS A 103 -0.78 -7.00 2.16
N GLN A 104 -2.04 -6.57 2.15
CA GLN A 104 -2.59 -5.73 3.23
C GLN A 104 -2.89 -6.46 4.55
N HIS A 105 -2.80 -7.79 4.57
CA HIS A 105 -3.06 -8.58 5.77
C HIS A 105 -1.80 -8.88 6.57
N CYS A 106 -0.69 -9.11 5.89
CA CYS A 106 0.57 -9.55 6.52
C CYS A 106 1.80 -8.76 6.10
N ASN A 107 1.67 -7.76 5.23
CA ASN A 107 2.76 -6.95 4.67
C ASN A 107 3.85 -7.73 3.90
N ALA A 108 3.71 -9.04 3.71
CA ALA A 108 4.56 -9.81 2.82
C ALA A 108 4.21 -9.54 1.34
N THR A 109 5.07 -9.95 0.42
CA THR A 109 4.77 -9.96 -1.01
C THR A 109 3.55 -10.84 -1.27
N ALA A 110 2.48 -10.24 -1.78
CA ALA A 110 1.28 -10.93 -2.23
C ALA A 110 1.47 -11.55 -3.61
N ILE A 111 2.10 -10.79 -4.52
CA ILE A 111 2.39 -11.17 -5.90
C ILE A 111 3.82 -10.75 -6.20
N ALA A 112 4.69 -11.70 -6.55
CA ALA A 112 6.05 -11.37 -6.96
C ALA A 112 6.03 -10.57 -8.26
N PHE A 113 7.03 -9.72 -8.49
CA PHE A 113 7.06 -8.87 -9.68
C PHE A 113 6.98 -9.68 -10.98
N ASP A 114 7.69 -10.82 -11.03
CA ASP A 114 7.72 -11.71 -12.20
C ASP A 114 6.39 -12.42 -12.48
N ASP A 115 5.49 -12.48 -11.49
CA ASP A 115 4.15 -13.08 -11.62
C ASP A 115 3.08 -12.07 -12.06
N ILE A 116 3.42 -10.78 -12.12
CA ILE A 116 2.52 -9.74 -12.64
C ILE A 116 2.42 -9.89 -14.18
N PRO A 117 1.28 -9.58 -14.83
CA PRO A 117 1.19 -9.61 -16.29
C PRO A 117 2.28 -8.76 -16.97
N VAL A 118 2.92 -9.31 -18.01
CA VAL A 118 4.13 -8.74 -18.65
C VAL A 118 3.95 -7.28 -19.11
N ASP A 119 2.80 -6.95 -19.69
CA ASP A 119 2.52 -5.58 -20.14
C ASP A 119 2.47 -4.60 -18.96
N VAL A 120 1.86 -5.03 -17.85
CA VAL A 120 1.76 -4.24 -16.63
C VAL A 120 3.10 -4.16 -15.90
N GLN A 121 3.90 -5.25 -15.88
CA GLN A 121 5.27 -5.22 -15.38
C GLN A 121 6.09 -4.12 -16.06
N LYS A 122 6.00 -4.02 -17.39
CA LYS A 122 6.72 -2.99 -18.15
C LYS A 122 6.28 -1.58 -17.73
N MET A 123 4.98 -1.37 -17.51
CA MET A 123 4.45 -0.09 -17.03
C MET A 123 4.99 0.25 -15.63
N LEU A 124 4.93 -0.69 -14.70
CA LEU A 124 5.42 -0.54 -13.32
C LEU A 124 6.93 -0.26 -13.30
N ARG A 125 7.72 -1.02 -14.06
CA ARG A 125 9.18 -0.83 -14.15
C ARG A 125 9.54 0.54 -14.70
N ASN A 126 8.85 0.98 -15.76
CA ASN A 126 9.08 2.30 -16.36
C ASN A 126 8.69 3.44 -15.40
N TRP A 127 7.62 3.25 -14.63
CA TRP A 127 7.19 4.21 -13.63
C TRP A 127 8.21 4.29 -12.48
N ALA A 128 8.58 3.15 -11.89
CA ALA A 128 9.52 3.09 -10.78
C ALA A 128 10.91 3.63 -11.17
N ALA A 129 11.39 3.33 -12.38
CA ALA A 129 12.66 3.85 -12.88
C ALA A 129 12.67 5.38 -13.04
N LYS A 130 11.51 6.01 -13.27
CA LYS A 130 11.37 7.47 -13.27
C LYS A 130 11.27 8.02 -11.85
N TYR A 131 10.55 7.33 -10.98
CA TYR A 131 10.32 7.74 -9.61
C TYR A 131 11.59 7.69 -8.74
N ALA A 132 12.39 6.63 -8.88
CA ALA A 132 13.59 6.41 -8.08
C ALA A 132 14.56 7.60 -8.02
N PRO A 133 15.00 8.22 -9.14
CA PRO A 133 15.91 9.37 -9.08
C PRO A 133 15.28 10.62 -8.46
N ILE A 134 13.94 10.76 -8.48
CA ILE A 134 13.22 11.86 -7.85
C ILE A 134 13.20 11.68 -6.33
N HIS A 135 12.81 10.48 -5.86
CA HIS A 135 12.86 10.12 -4.45
C HIS A 135 14.27 10.26 -3.87
N GLN A 136 15.30 9.89 -4.66
CA GLN A 136 16.70 9.97 -4.24
C GLN A 136 17.17 11.39 -3.92
N VAL A 137 16.49 12.45 -4.38
CA VAL A 137 16.83 13.84 -4.05
C VAL A 137 16.81 14.06 -2.54
N ALA A 138 15.81 13.52 -1.83
CA ALA A 138 15.70 13.58 -0.37
C ALA A 138 16.89 12.93 0.37
N HIS A 139 17.60 12.03 -0.32
CA HIS A 139 18.70 11.22 0.22
C HIS A 139 20.05 11.62 -0.36
N TRP A 140 20.18 12.81 -0.95
CA TRP A 140 21.46 13.32 -1.44
C TRP A 140 22.44 13.60 -0.31
N ASP A 141 23.70 13.25 -0.53
CA ASP A 141 24.80 13.60 0.38
C ASP A 141 25.17 15.09 0.28
N ASP A 142 25.95 15.59 1.25
CA ASP A 142 26.43 16.99 1.29
C ASP A 142 27.09 17.46 -0.02
N ARG A 143 27.74 16.55 -0.74
CA ARG A 143 28.46 16.88 -1.98
C ARG A 143 27.46 17.07 -3.12
N GLN A 144 26.45 16.22 -3.22
CA GLN A 144 25.36 16.32 -4.18
C GLN A 144 24.53 17.58 -3.94
N GLN A 145 24.17 17.85 -2.68
CA GLN A 145 23.43 19.06 -2.29
C GLN A 145 24.19 20.33 -2.69
N LYS A 146 25.49 20.42 -2.39
CA LYS A 146 26.33 21.58 -2.79
C LYS A 146 26.45 21.74 -4.30
N ARG A 147 26.46 20.64 -5.06
CA ARG A 147 26.51 20.69 -6.54
C ARG A 147 25.23 21.22 -7.16
N ALA A 148 24.08 21.00 -6.54
CA ALA A 148 22.80 21.52 -7.02
C ALA A 148 22.70 23.05 -6.88
N GLY A 149 23.51 23.66 -6.01
CA GLY A 149 23.52 25.11 -5.77
C GLY A 149 22.36 25.59 -4.90
N ASN A 150 21.14 25.15 -5.18
CA ASN A 150 19.96 25.36 -4.35
C ASN A 150 19.25 24.01 -4.12
N TYR A 151 19.51 23.40 -2.97
CA TYR A 151 18.97 22.08 -2.62
C TYR A 151 17.47 22.15 -2.27
N ASP A 152 17.03 23.21 -1.57
CA ASP A 152 15.62 23.40 -1.21
C ASP A 152 14.73 23.43 -2.46
N ARG A 153 15.16 24.16 -3.50
CA ARG A 153 14.46 24.16 -4.79
C ARG A 153 14.46 22.79 -5.45
N ALA A 154 15.55 22.03 -5.35
CA ALA A 154 15.60 20.67 -5.90
C ALA A 154 14.62 19.73 -5.18
N LEU A 155 14.44 19.88 -3.87
CA LEU A 155 13.43 19.16 -3.10
C LEU A 155 12.01 19.54 -3.52
N GLU A 156 11.71 20.84 -3.66
CA GLU A 156 10.40 21.33 -4.12
C GLU A 156 10.06 20.80 -5.53
N ASP A 157 11.03 20.86 -6.46
CA ASP A 157 10.88 20.35 -7.83
C ASP A 157 10.68 18.82 -7.80
N ALA A 158 11.37 18.10 -6.92
CA ALA A 158 11.23 16.65 -6.75
C ALA A 158 9.88 16.26 -6.15
N ALA A 159 9.41 16.96 -5.11
CA ALA A 159 8.10 16.75 -4.52
C ALA A 159 6.98 16.93 -5.55
N SER A 160 7.02 18.02 -6.32
CA SER A 160 6.06 18.30 -7.40
C SER A 160 6.02 17.21 -8.47
N GLU A 161 7.16 16.63 -8.84
CA GLU A 161 7.19 15.54 -9.82
C GLU A 161 6.79 14.19 -9.20
N ALA A 162 7.11 13.96 -7.93
CA ALA A 162 6.66 12.81 -7.17
C ALA A 162 5.12 12.79 -7.06
N GLU A 163 4.47 13.92 -6.75
CA GLU A 163 3.00 14.05 -6.78
C GLU A 163 2.40 13.56 -8.10
N ARG A 164 2.95 14.00 -9.23
CA ARG A 164 2.47 13.61 -10.58
C ARG A 164 2.67 12.12 -10.85
N LEU A 165 3.80 11.57 -10.43
CA LEU A 165 4.07 10.14 -10.62
C LEU A 165 3.20 9.29 -9.70
N LEU A 166 3.00 9.69 -8.44
CA LEU A 166 2.08 9.03 -7.53
C LEU A 166 0.65 9.06 -8.08
N ALA A 167 0.18 10.22 -8.59
CA ALA A 167 -1.09 10.30 -9.31
C ALA A 167 -1.17 9.31 -10.49
N ALA A 168 -0.09 9.16 -11.26
CA ALA A 168 -0.03 8.20 -12.35
C ALA A 168 -0.08 6.73 -11.88
N ALA A 169 0.42 6.42 -10.68
CA ALA A 169 0.26 5.10 -10.09
C ALA A 169 -1.24 4.79 -9.88
N GLY A 170 -1.98 5.71 -9.27
CA GLY A 170 -3.42 5.58 -9.06
C GLY A 170 -4.26 5.61 -10.34
N ASN A 171 -3.93 6.49 -11.29
CA ASN A 171 -4.76 6.75 -12.47
C ASN A 171 -4.40 5.92 -13.71
N LYS A 172 -3.23 5.26 -13.74
CA LYS A 172 -2.77 4.47 -14.90
C LYS A 172 -2.36 3.05 -14.52
N LEU A 173 -1.54 2.87 -13.48
CA LEU A 173 -1.05 1.55 -13.09
C LEU A 173 -2.14 0.73 -12.37
N GLY A 174 -2.83 1.35 -11.41
CA GLY A 174 -3.94 0.74 -10.69
C GLY A 174 -5.03 0.19 -11.62
N PRO A 175 -5.55 0.98 -12.58
CA PRO A 175 -6.59 0.50 -13.49
C PRO A 175 -6.12 -0.67 -14.37
N ALA A 176 -4.86 -0.67 -14.82
CA ALA A 176 -4.31 -1.78 -15.59
C ALA A 176 -4.24 -3.08 -14.75
N LEU A 177 -4.03 -2.97 -13.43
CA LEU A 177 -4.02 -4.09 -12.51
C LEU A 177 -5.45 -4.60 -12.16
N LEU A 178 -6.48 -3.76 -12.27
CA LEU A 178 -7.88 -4.16 -12.01
C LEU A 178 -8.42 -5.19 -13.01
N GLU A 179 -7.80 -5.34 -14.18
CA GLU A 179 -8.15 -6.42 -15.12
C GLU A 179 -7.83 -7.81 -14.54
N PHE A 180 -6.93 -7.88 -13.55
CA PHE A 180 -6.40 -9.13 -13.00
C PHE A 180 -6.74 -9.32 -11.52
N TYR A 181 -6.96 -8.22 -10.79
CA TYR A 181 -7.20 -8.24 -9.35
C TYR A 181 -8.51 -7.54 -8.99
N PRO A 182 -9.26 -8.05 -8.00
CA PRO A 182 -10.59 -7.56 -7.66
C PRO A 182 -10.60 -6.11 -7.17
N ALA A 183 -9.51 -5.66 -6.54
CA ALA A 183 -9.27 -4.30 -6.11
C ALA A 183 -7.76 -4.09 -6.03
N VAL A 184 -7.30 -2.85 -6.13
CA VAL A 184 -5.88 -2.50 -6.06
C VAL A 184 -5.72 -1.27 -5.18
N LEU A 185 -4.78 -1.33 -4.26
CA LEU A 185 -4.37 -0.16 -3.48
C LEU A 185 -3.09 0.43 -4.06
N TRP A 186 -2.85 1.70 -3.80
CA TRP A 186 -1.57 2.35 -4.13
C TRP A 186 -1.15 3.31 -3.01
N GLU A 187 0.15 3.35 -2.77
CA GLU A 187 0.79 4.29 -1.85
C GLU A 187 0.69 5.70 -2.42
N ASP A 188 0.04 6.58 -1.68
CA ASP A 188 -0.29 7.94 -2.11
C ASP A 188 0.36 8.99 -1.21
N GLN A 189 1.62 8.75 -0.83
CA GLN A 189 2.44 9.69 -0.07
C GLN A 189 3.92 9.37 -0.26
N ASP A 190 4.79 10.34 0.01
CA ASP A 190 6.23 10.13 0.15
C ASP A 190 6.76 11.01 1.28
N GLU A 191 6.94 10.39 2.45
CA GLU A 191 7.42 11.06 3.66
C GLU A 191 8.81 11.69 3.50
N CYS A 192 9.67 11.15 2.62
CA CYS A 192 11.01 11.69 2.41
C CYS A 192 10.99 13.01 1.63
N LEU A 193 9.97 13.22 0.80
CA LEU A 193 9.76 14.44 0.03
C LEU A 193 8.66 15.34 0.62
N ASP A 194 8.12 15.01 1.80
CA ASP A 194 6.95 15.66 2.43
C ASP A 194 5.73 15.75 1.49
N VAL A 195 5.58 14.77 0.57
CA VAL A 195 4.41 14.67 -0.30
C VAL A 195 3.31 13.93 0.46
N ARG A 196 2.16 14.59 0.63
CA ARG A 196 1.03 14.07 1.38
C ARG A 196 -0.10 13.64 0.45
N PRO A 197 -1.05 12.84 0.96
CA PRO A 197 -2.22 12.42 0.17
C PRO A 197 -2.99 13.57 -0.48
N GLU A 198 -3.14 14.69 0.22
CA GLU A 198 -3.85 15.89 -0.23
C GLU A 198 -3.17 16.63 -1.39
N ASP A 199 -1.87 16.45 -1.58
CA ASP A 199 -1.10 17.14 -2.63
C ASP A 199 -1.28 16.45 -3.99
N ILE A 200 -1.67 15.17 -4.01
CA ILE A 200 -1.72 14.37 -5.22
C ILE A 200 -2.99 14.65 -6.03
N PRO A 201 -2.89 15.15 -7.27
CA PRO A 201 -4.07 15.43 -8.10
C PRO A 201 -4.73 14.13 -8.59
N LEU A 202 -6.07 14.10 -8.60
CA LEU A 202 -6.87 13.01 -9.19
C LEU A 202 -7.42 13.37 -10.56
#